data_AF-A0A963A5J3-F1
#
_entry.id   AF-A0A963A5J3-F1
#
_cell.length_a   1.000
_cell.length_b   1.000
_cell.length_c   1.000
_cell.angle_alpha   90.00
_cell.angle_beta   90.00
_cell.angle_gamma   90.00
#
_symmetry.space_group_name_H-M   'P 1'
#
loop_
_entity.id
_entity.type
_entity.pdbx_description
1 polymer ?
#
loop_
_entity_poly.entity_id
_entity_poly.type
_entity_poly.pdbx_seq_one_letter_code
_entity_poly.pdbx_strand_id
1 'polypeptide(L)'
;MAAVPNASIVFLPWVRQGAAVAINVTDTLSSNMRAVVDLKATLAINDVPGKPITVRLRGPADVVGIDPHEIVRLDPNPDTMDFEPNYFPGIEFDRPDFPWLFTPAKAGANAKLRPWLCLVVVRRQAGVMLTSSADAPLAILNIEAPALPAEELPDLIDSWAWAHAQIAASSVAETDPEQLKNDMRTRPERSFSRLLCARILQPNTNYLACVVPTFELGRRAGLGEEIRDAELTATNALKPAWSFTPTAPTSVRLPVYYHWRFRTGEGGDFESLVRLLHAVPAPDRLGKRPMKIGAPGFALPETFPGDAQLALEGALRPLERREFARWPDG
;
A
#
# COMPACT_ATOMS: atom_id res chain seq x y z
N MET A 1 -18.23 -16.74 -26.93
CA MET A 1 -18.45 -16.47 -25.50
C MET A 1 -17.09 -16.14 -24.89
N ALA A 2 -16.85 -14.88 -24.54
CA ALA A 2 -15.64 -14.50 -23.81
C ALA A 2 -15.72 -15.13 -22.41
N ALA A 3 -14.69 -15.87 -22.01
CA ALA A 3 -14.58 -16.45 -20.68
C ALA A 3 -14.57 -15.29 -19.66
N VAL A 4 -15.60 -15.24 -18.82
CA VAL A 4 -15.62 -14.32 -17.67
C VAL A 4 -14.42 -14.68 -16.78
N PRO A 5 -13.64 -13.72 -16.26
CA PRO A 5 -12.50 -14.04 -15.41
C PRO A 5 -12.98 -14.82 -14.18
N ASN A 6 -12.39 -16.00 -13.95
CA ASN A 6 -12.72 -16.91 -12.84
C ASN A 6 -12.11 -16.49 -11.48
N ALA A 7 -11.61 -15.24 -11.37
CA ALA A 7 -11.06 -14.70 -10.14
C ALA A 7 -11.24 -13.17 -10.10
N SER A 8 -11.67 -12.67 -8.95
CA SER A 8 -11.76 -11.24 -8.63
C SER A 8 -11.04 -10.98 -7.31
N ILE A 9 -10.46 -9.79 -7.17
CA ILE A 9 -9.78 -9.36 -5.95
C ILE A 9 -10.51 -8.13 -5.43
N VAL A 10 -10.97 -8.18 -4.19
CA VAL A 10 -11.63 -7.07 -3.52
C VAL A 10 -10.69 -6.47 -2.48
N PHE A 11 -10.52 -5.15 -2.52
CA PHE A 11 -9.79 -4.41 -1.50
C PHE A 11 -10.77 -3.66 -0.60
N LEU A 12 -10.64 -3.89 0.70
CA LEU A 12 -11.42 -3.19 1.71
C LEU A 12 -10.53 -2.20 2.47
N PRO A 13 -10.98 -0.96 2.69
CA PRO A 13 -10.21 0.05 3.43
C PRO A 13 -10.09 -0.28 4.92
N TRP A 14 -10.94 -1.17 5.45
CA TRP A 14 -10.86 -1.72 6.79
C TRP A 14 -11.77 -2.93 6.93
N VAL A 15 -11.49 -3.76 7.93
CA VAL A 15 -12.32 -4.90 8.33
C VAL A 15 -12.50 -4.88 9.85
N ARG A 16 -13.69 -5.29 10.32
CA ARG A 16 -13.97 -5.58 11.72
C ARG A 16 -14.67 -6.91 11.86
N GLN A 17 -14.24 -7.71 12.84
CA GLN A 17 -14.87 -8.97 13.19
C GLN A 17 -15.14 -9.07 14.69
N GLY A 18 -16.01 -10.01 15.07
CA GLY A 18 -16.33 -10.31 16.46
C GLY A 18 -16.88 -9.12 17.24
N ALA A 19 -16.47 -8.98 18.50
CA ALA A 19 -16.96 -7.93 19.40
C ALA A 19 -16.63 -6.51 18.93
N ALA A 20 -15.58 -6.33 18.11
CA ALA A 20 -15.19 -5.03 17.59
C ALA A 20 -16.24 -4.42 16.63
N VAL A 21 -17.14 -5.23 16.07
CA VAL A 21 -18.28 -4.75 15.25
C VAL A 21 -19.27 -3.92 16.10
N ALA A 22 -19.31 -4.16 17.42
CA ALA A 22 -20.19 -3.42 18.34
C ALA A 22 -19.63 -2.05 18.78
N ILE A 23 -18.41 -1.68 18.36
CA ILE A 23 -17.83 -0.37 18.67
C ILE A 23 -18.65 0.72 17.96
N ASN A 24 -19.30 1.59 18.73
CA ASN A 24 -20.12 2.68 18.19
C ASN A 24 -19.42 4.06 18.21
N VAL A 25 -18.22 4.15 18.76
CA VAL A 25 -17.48 5.42 18.84
C VAL A 25 -16.78 5.69 17.52
N THR A 26 -17.18 6.75 16.81
CA THR A 26 -16.60 7.11 15.51
C THR A 26 -15.20 7.67 15.63
N ASP A 27 -14.27 7.20 14.80
CA ASP A 27 -12.93 7.76 14.65
C ASP A 27 -13.02 9.15 14.04
N THR A 28 -12.63 10.16 14.83
CA THR A 28 -12.58 11.57 14.40
C THR A 28 -11.28 11.92 13.67
N LEU A 29 -10.37 10.95 13.51
CA LEU A 29 -9.01 11.15 13.01
C LEU A 29 -8.22 12.18 13.85
N SER A 30 -8.63 12.37 15.10
CA SER A 30 -8.03 13.30 16.05
C SER A 30 -7.62 12.59 17.33
N SER A 31 -6.94 13.33 18.22
CA SER A 31 -6.58 12.85 19.55
C SER A 31 -7.73 12.87 20.56
N ASN A 32 -8.85 13.56 20.26
CA ASN A 32 -9.92 13.86 21.20
C ASN A 32 -10.90 12.70 21.38
N MET A 33 -10.34 11.54 21.74
CA MET A 33 -11.10 10.32 21.99
C MET A 33 -10.48 9.54 23.16
N ARG A 34 -11.32 8.71 23.80
CA ARG A 34 -10.85 7.67 24.73
C ARG A 34 -10.04 6.62 23.97
N ALA A 35 -9.08 5.99 24.64
CA ALA A 35 -8.26 4.94 24.05
C ALA A 35 -8.80 3.52 24.31
N VAL A 36 -9.98 3.41 24.93
CA VAL A 36 -10.63 2.15 25.30
C VAL A 36 -12.11 2.18 24.93
N VAL A 37 -12.68 1.00 24.70
CA VAL A 37 -14.11 0.81 24.46
C VAL A 37 -14.69 -0.13 25.51
N ASP A 38 -15.75 0.33 26.17
CA ASP A 38 -16.55 -0.46 27.09
C ASP A 38 -17.84 -0.89 26.37
N LEU A 39 -18.06 -2.19 26.24
CA LEU A 39 -19.30 -2.78 25.71
C LEU A 39 -20.19 -3.27 26.85
N LYS A 40 -21.50 -3.32 26.60
CA LYS A 40 -22.45 -3.95 27.52
C LYS A 40 -22.85 -5.31 26.94
N ALA A 41 -22.54 -6.39 27.66
CA ALA A 41 -22.97 -7.74 27.33
C ALA A 41 -24.16 -8.14 28.20
N THR A 42 -25.18 -8.75 27.58
CA THR A 42 -26.37 -9.23 28.28
C THR A 42 -26.58 -10.70 27.95
N LEU A 43 -26.69 -11.53 28.98
CA LEU A 43 -27.10 -12.93 28.85
C LEU A 43 -28.62 -13.02 29.02
N ALA A 44 -29.31 -13.68 28.09
CA ALA A 44 -30.73 -14.00 28.22
C ALA A 44 -30.90 -15.51 28.47
N ILE A 45 -31.80 -15.85 29.40
CA ILE A 45 -32.20 -17.25 29.67
C ILE A 45 -33.69 -17.32 29.39
N ASN A 46 -34.09 -18.21 28.47
CA ASN A 46 -35.49 -18.33 28.01
C ASN A 46 -36.08 -16.97 27.57
N ASP A 47 -35.32 -16.21 26.77
CA ASP A 47 -35.67 -14.86 26.28
C ASP A 47 -35.86 -13.78 27.36
N VAL A 48 -35.57 -14.08 28.63
CA VAL A 48 -35.54 -13.09 29.71
C VAL A 48 -34.14 -12.49 29.79
N PRO A 49 -33.94 -11.21 29.43
CA PRO A 49 -32.63 -10.58 29.50
C PRO A 49 -32.22 -10.37 30.96
N GLY A 50 -31.01 -10.80 31.30
CA GLY A 50 -30.39 -10.52 32.58
C GLY A 50 -29.88 -9.08 32.69
N LYS A 51 -29.19 -8.79 33.79
CA LYS A 51 -28.54 -7.50 34.01
C LYS A 51 -27.33 -7.35 33.05
N PRO A 52 -27.18 -6.22 32.34
CA PRO A 52 -26.01 -5.99 31.51
C PRO A 52 -24.71 -5.94 32.33
N ILE A 53 -23.66 -6.57 31.81
CA ILE A 53 -22.30 -6.56 32.36
C ILE A 53 -21.42 -5.72 31.43
N THR A 54 -20.63 -4.82 32.02
CA THR A 54 -19.65 -4.04 31.26
C THR A 54 -18.41 -4.89 30.99
N VAL A 55 -18.04 -5.03 29.71
CA VAL A 55 -16.83 -5.69 29.25
C VAL A 55 -15.98 -4.68 28.51
N ARG A 56 -14.73 -4.51 28.95
CA ARG A 56 -13.77 -3.66 28.25
C ARG A 56 -13.06 -4.46 27.17
N LEU A 57 -13.06 -3.94 25.95
CA LEU A 57 -12.24 -4.49 24.87
C LEU A 57 -10.78 -4.11 25.08
N ARG A 58 -9.88 -5.01 24.71
CA ARG A 58 -8.45 -4.72 24.62
C ARG A 58 -8.20 -3.66 23.55
N GLY A 59 -7.38 -2.67 23.87
CA GLY A 59 -6.98 -1.58 22.99
C GLY A 59 -5.47 -1.56 22.74
N PRO A 60 -4.95 -0.48 22.12
CA PRO A 60 -3.53 -0.42 21.73
C PRO A 60 -2.58 -0.50 22.93
N ALA A 61 -3.01 -0.02 24.10
CA ALA A 61 -2.24 -0.02 25.34
C ALA A 61 -2.10 -1.41 25.99
N ASP A 62 -2.85 -2.41 25.50
CA ASP A 62 -2.80 -3.77 26.02
C ASP A 62 -1.83 -4.68 25.24
N VAL A 63 -1.13 -4.13 24.24
CA VAL A 63 -0.29 -4.90 23.32
C VAL A 63 1.19 -4.61 23.55
N VAL A 64 1.97 -5.68 23.72
CA VAL A 64 3.42 -5.64 23.96
C VAL A 64 4.21 -6.49 22.95
N GLY A 65 3.58 -6.85 21.84
CA GLY A 65 4.17 -7.68 20.78
C GLY A 65 3.08 -8.24 19.87
N ILE A 66 3.51 -8.83 18.75
CA ILE A 66 2.65 -9.61 17.86
C ILE A 66 3.22 -11.01 17.72
N ASP A 67 2.37 -11.98 17.41
CA ASP A 67 2.82 -13.31 17.04
C ASP A 67 3.38 -13.27 15.60
N PRO A 68 4.65 -13.64 15.37
CA PRO A 68 5.22 -13.70 14.03
C PRO A 68 4.47 -14.65 13.09
N HIS A 69 3.71 -15.62 13.61
CA HIS A 69 2.89 -16.52 12.79
C HIS A 69 1.68 -15.83 12.14
N GLU A 70 1.30 -14.62 12.59
CA GLU A 70 0.31 -13.81 11.87
C GLU A 70 0.86 -13.29 10.55
N ILE A 71 2.19 -13.27 10.34
CA ILE A 71 2.81 -12.72 9.13
C ILE A 71 2.87 -13.78 8.04
N VAL A 72 2.18 -13.55 6.93
CA VAL A 72 2.10 -14.50 5.80
C VAL A 72 3.00 -14.13 4.62
N ARG A 73 3.35 -12.84 4.49
CA ARG A 73 4.24 -12.38 3.42
C ARG A 73 4.97 -11.09 3.79
N LEU A 74 6.20 -10.99 3.30
CA LEU A 74 7.00 -9.76 3.27
C LEU A 74 7.29 -9.39 1.83
N ASP A 75 7.33 -8.09 1.54
CA ASP A 75 7.81 -7.57 0.26
C ASP A 75 8.56 -6.26 0.51
N PRO A 76 9.86 -6.15 0.19
CA PRO A 76 10.73 -7.23 -0.25
C PRO A 76 10.90 -8.31 0.82
N ASN A 77 11.32 -9.49 0.37
CA ASN A 77 11.85 -10.52 1.26
C ASN A 77 13.02 -9.97 2.10
N PRO A 78 13.26 -10.54 3.30
CA PRO A 78 14.44 -10.22 4.09
C PRO A 78 15.74 -10.36 3.29
N ASP A 79 16.63 -9.39 3.48
CA ASP A 79 17.97 -9.32 2.90
C ASP A 79 18.02 -9.25 1.36
N THR A 80 16.91 -8.93 0.69
CA THR A 80 16.90 -8.53 -0.72
C THR A 80 17.87 -7.36 -0.95
N MET A 81 18.64 -7.41 -2.03
CA MET A 81 19.75 -6.47 -2.28
C MET A 81 19.48 -5.44 -3.38
N ASP A 82 18.46 -5.69 -4.19
CA ASP A 82 18.16 -5.04 -5.47
C ASP A 82 16.67 -4.69 -5.61
N PHE A 83 15.97 -4.41 -4.51
CA PHE A 83 14.55 -4.01 -4.58
C PHE A 83 14.35 -2.75 -5.42
N GLU A 84 13.29 -2.73 -6.23
CA GLU A 84 12.98 -1.61 -7.11
C GLU A 84 12.59 -0.36 -6.28
N PRO A 85 13.29 0.79 -6.43
CA PRO A 85 13.05 1.96 -5.59
C PRO A 85 11.66 2.59 -5.74
N ASN A 86 10.97 2.32 -6.84
CA ASN A 86 9.64 2.84 -7.17
C ASN A 86 8.48 2.00 -6.60
N TYR A 87 8.76 0.86 -5.96
CA TYR A 87 7.75 0.02 -5.32
C TYR A 87 7.58 0.39 -3.84
N PHE A 88 6.39 0.12 -3.29
CA PHE A 88 6.12 0.27 -1.87
C PHE A 88 6.41 -1.04 -1.13
N PRO A 89 7.30 -1.03 -0.13
CA PRO A 89 7.44 -2.16 0.78
C PRO A 89 6.13 -2.46 1.49
N GLY A 90 5.87 -3.73 1.74
CA GLY A 90 4.66 -4.22 2.38
C GLY A 90 4.89 -5.43 3.27
N ILE A 91 3.93 -5.64 4.18
CA ILE A 91 3.81 -6.83 5.01
C ILE A 91 2.34 -7.26 5.03
N GLU A 92 2.09 -8.56 4.90
CA GLU A 92 0.76 -9.14 4.92
C GLU A 92 0.56 -9.99 6.17
N PHE A 93 -0.65 -9.91 6.74
CA PHE A 93 -1.07 -10.69 7.89
C PHE A 93 -2.25 -11.60 7.56
N ASP A 94 -2.25 -12.81 8.11
CA ASP A 94 -3.29 -13.84 7.91
C ASP A 94 -4.68 -13.29 8.24
N ARG A 95 -4.82 -12.60 9.38
CA ARG A 95 -6.08 -11.99 9.75
C ARG A 95 -6.40 -10.74 8.91
N PRO A 96 -7.58 -10.66 8.28
CA PRO A 96 -7.97 -9.49 7.48
C PRO A 96 -8.30 -8.26 8.32
N ASP A 97 -8.58 -8.40 9.61
CA ASP A 97 -8.83 -7.29 10.54
C ASP A 97 -7.62 -6.91 11.38
N PHE A 98 -6.47 -7.57 11.21
CA PHE A 98 -5.28 -7.41 12.06
C PHE A 98 -4.86 -5.95 12.26
N PRO A 99 -4.78 -5.08 11.23
CA PRO A 99 -4.32 -3.70 11.37
C PRO A 99 -5.29 -2.82 12.17
N TRP A 100 -6.54 -3.25 12.34
CA TRP A 100 -7.57 -2.50 13.10
C TRP A 100 -8.00 -3.22 14.37
N LEU A 101 -7.48 -4.42 14.65
CA LEU A 101 -7.92 -5.29 15.74
C LEU A 101 -8.02 -4.55 17.07
N PHE A 102 -7.00 -3.74 17.40
CA PHE A 102 -6.94 -2.95 18.64
C PHE A 102 -7.30 -1.47 18.47
N THR A 103 -7.78 -1.03 17.31
CA THR A 103 -8.25 0.35 17.16
C THR A 103 -9.53 0.55 18.00
N PRO A 104 -9.64 1.53 18.91
CA PRO A 104 -10.79 1.68 19.80
C PRO A 104 -11.92 2.56 19.22
N ALA A 105 -12.13 2.49 17.89
CA ALA A 105 -13.10 3.31 17.18
C ALA A 105 -13.65 2.62 15.92
N LYS A 106 -14.81 3.04 15.42
CA LYS A 106 -15.35 2.64 14.10
C LYS A 106 -15.04 3.70 13.04
N ALA A 107 -15.08 3.31 11.77
CA ALA A 107 -14.88 4.24 10.67
C ALA A 107 -15.91 5.40 10.67
N GLY A 108 -15.47 6.58 10.25
CA GLY A 108 -16.34 7.74 10.04
C GLY A 108 -17.14 7.68 8.74
N ALA A 109 -17.89 8.75 8.46
CA ALA A 109 -18.71 8.88 7.24
C ALA A 109 -17.88 8.83 5.93
N ASN A 110 -16.58 9.13 6.01
CA ASN A 110 -15.63 9.06 4.91
C ASN A 110 -14.98 7.67 4.75
N ALA A 111 -15.48 6.65 5.47
CA ALA A 111 -14.95 5.29 5.50
C ALA A 111 -13.47 5.15 5.93
N LYS A 112 -12.91 6.17 6.59
CA LYS A 112 -11.53 6.13 7.12
C LYS A 112 -11.51 5.56 8.53
N LEU A 113 -10.54 4.68 8.79
CA LEU A 113 -10.27 4.14 10.12
C LEU A 113 -8.75 4.01 10.31
N ARG A 114 -8.21 4.61 11.38
CA ARG A 114 -6.78 4.52 11.66
C ARG A 114 -6.41 3.10 12.09
N PRO A 115 -5.41 2.46 11.48
CA PRO A 115 -4.87 1.20 11.99
C PRO A 115 -4.13 1.44 13.30
N TRP A 116 -4.04 0.43 14.17
CA TRP A 116 -3.21 0.47 15.38
C TRP A 116 -1.73 0.17 15.09
N LEU A 117 -1.43 -0.27 13.86
CA LEU A 117 -0.09 -0.57 13.35
C LEU A 117 0.24 0.25 12.10
N CYS A 118 1.52 0.51 11.89
CA CYS A 118 2.06 1.06 10.65
C CYS A 118 3.36 0.33 10.29
N LEU A 119 3.60 0.17 9.00
CA LEU A 119 4.90 -0.23 8.48
C LEU A 119 5.72 1.03 8.20
N VAL A 120 6.79 1.21 8.97
CA VAL A 120 7.78 2.27 8.73
C VAL A 120 9.03 1.65 8.11
N VAL A 121 9.54 2.25 7.05
CA VAL A 121 10.78 1.85 6.41
C VAL A 121 11.72 3.00 6.58
N VAL A 122 12.86 2.81 7.25
CA VAL A 122 13.82 3.86 7.59
C VAL A 122 15.17 3.60 6.95
N ARG A 123 15.88 4.66 6.57
CA ARG A 123 17.23 4.54 6.00
C ARG A 123 18.16 4.05 7.10
N ARG A 124 19.01 3.07 6.80
CA ARG A 124 20.08 2.66 7.71
C ARG A 124 21.22 3.67 7.62
N GLN A 125 21.22 4.63 8.53
CA GLN A 125 22.18 5.73 8.57
C GLN A 125 22.48 6.17 10.01
N ALA A 126 23.43 7.08 10.18
CA ALA A 126 23.73 7.68 11.48
C ALA A 126 22.47 8.33 12.06
N GLY A 127 22.21 8.11 13.35
CA GLY A 127 21.00 8.58 14.03
C GLY A 127 19.79 7.65 13.93
N VAL A 128 19.88 6.54 13.17
CA VAL A 128 18.83 5.49 13.13
C VAL A 128 19.37 4.20 13.72
N MET A 129 18.89 3.81 14.90
CA MET A 129 19.40 2.68 15.67
C MET A 129 18.28 1.74 16.09
N LEU A 130 18.45 0.44 15.83
CA LEU A 130 17.59 -0.60 16.38
C LEU A 130 18.34 -1.29 17.52
N THR A 131 17.84 -1.12 18.74
CA THR A 131 18.47 -1.66 19.97
C THR A 131 17.58 -2.71 20.60
N SER A 132 18.16 -3.84 20.98
CA SER A 132 17.52 -4.87 21.81
C SER A 132 18.29 -4.97 23.12
N SER A 133 17.59 -5.18 24.23
CA SER A 133 18.19 -5.48 25.54
C SER A 133 17.61 -6.76 26.11
N ALA A 134 18.35 -7.42 27.00
CA ALA A 134 17.83 -8.61 27.69
C ALA A 134 16.63 -8.29 28.60
N ASP A 135 16.55 -7.04 29.08
CA ASP A 135 15.52 -6.56 30.01
C ASP A 135 14.27 -6.00 29.30
N ALA A 136 14.28 -5.91 27.97
CA ALA A 136 13.14 -5.41 27.19
C ALA A 136 12.65 -6.50 26.22
N PRO A 137 11.33 -6.80 26.20
CA PRO A 137 10.79 -7.87 25.35
C PRO A 137 10.82 -7.53 23.85
N LEU A 138 10.96 -6.25 23.49
CA LEU A 138 10.93 -5.77 22.11
C LEU A 138 12.20 -5.01 21.74
N ALA A 139 12.57 -5.08 20.46
CA ALA A 139 13.53 -4.15 19.90
C ALA A 139 12.95 -2.73 19.88
N ILE A 140 13.80 -1.73 20.07
CA ILE A 140 13.43 -0.31 20.08
C ILE A 140 14.13 0.37 18.93
N LEU A 141 13.35 0.97 18.04
CA LEU A 141 13.82 1.87 17.00
C LEU A 141 13.97 3.26 17.59
N ASN A 142 15.20 3.76 17.61
CA ASN A 142 15.54 5.12 17.98
C ASN A 142 15.91 5.90 16.72
N ILE A 143 15.30 7.07 16.55
CA ILE A 143 15.63 8.03 15.49
C ILE A 143 15.96 9.36 16.16
N GLU A 144 17.17 9.84 15.96
CA GLU A 144 17.71 11.06 16.56
C GLU A 144 18.80 11.66 15.66
N ALA A 145 19.30 12.85 16.01
CA ALA A 145 20.31 13.54 15.22
C ALA A 145 21.55 12.65 14.94
N PRO A 146 22.11 12.65 13.72
CA PRO A 146 21.81 13.57 12.62
C PRO A 146 20.57 13.22 11.77
N ALA A 147 19.93 12.07 11.99
CA ALA A 147 18.68 11.74 11.33
C ALA A 147 17.51 12.56 11.93
N LEU A 148 16.52 12.86 11.10
CA LEU A 148 15.33 13.58 11.53
C LEU A 148 14.11 12.65 11.45
N PRO A 149 13.33 12.48 12.53
CA PRO A 149 12.10 11.69 12.48
C PRO A 149 11.14 12.10 11.35
N ALA A 150 11.06 13.39 11.01
CA ALA A 150 10.23 13.89 9.92
C ALA A 150 10.68 13.45 8.51
N GLU A 151 11.96 13.11 8.33
CA GLU A 151 12.45 12.53 7.08
C GLU A 151 12.36 11.00 7.08
N GLU A 152 12.28 10.39 8.27
CA GLU A 152 12.29 8.95 8.41
C GLU A 152 10.90 8.31 8.52
N LEU A 153 9.97 8.97 9.20
CA LEU A 153 8.65 8.43 9.51
C LEU A 153 7.58 9.07 8.63
N PRO A 154 6.49 8.34 8.31
CA PRO A 154 5.36 8.93 7.61
C PRO A 154 4.49 9.76 8.57
N ASP A 155 3.66 10.68 8.06
CA ASP A 155 2.71 11.41 8.90
C ASP A 155 1.48 10.55 9.23
N LEU A 156 1.27 10.23 10.51
CA LEU A 156 0.18 9.35 10.92
C LEU A 156 -1.24 9.89 10.62
N ILE A 157 -1.38 11.16 10.22
CA ILE A 157 -2.65 11.69 9.72
C ILE A 157 -3.20 10.89 8.52
N ASP A 158 -2.30 10.30 7.72
CA ASP A 158 -2.63 9.52 6.52
C ASP A 158 -2.51 8.01 6.74
N SER A 159 -2.30 7.56 7.98
CA SER A 159 -2.16 6.13 8.32
C SER A 159 -3.32 5.24 7.88
N TRP A 160 -4.53 5.80 7.82
CA TRP A 160 -5.74 5.12 7.33
C TRP A 160 -5.63 4.68 5.85
N ALA A 161 -4.75 5.29 5.06
CA ALA A 161 -4.59 5.02 3.63
C ALA A 161 -3.55 3.92 3.34
N TRP A 162 -2.83 3.44 4.36
CA TRP A 162 -1.70 2.51 4.19
C TRP A 162 -1.98 1.11 4.70
N ALA A 163 -3.20 0.86 5.18
CA ALA A 163 -3.67 -0.44 5.61
C ALA A 163 -4.88 -0.85 4.76
N HIS A 164 -4.90 -2.09 4.28
CA HIS A 164 -6.02 -2.62 3.51
C HIS A 164 -6.24 -4.09 3.84
N ALA A 165 -7.46 -4.58 3.72
CA ALA A 165 -7.73 -6.00 3.62
C ALA A 165 -7.93 -6.39 2.15
N GLN A 166 -7.48 -7.58 1.79
CA GLN A 166 -7.70 -8.16 0.48
C GLN A 166 -8.50 -9.45 0.63
N ILE A 167 -9.49 -9.64 -0.24
CA ILE A 167 -10.29 -10.87 -0.31
C ILE A 167 -10.28 -11.38 -1.74
N ALA A 168 -9.92 -12.65 -1.90
CA ALA A 168 -10.02 -13.36 -3.17
C ALA A 168 -11.44 -13.91 -3.36
N ALA A 169 -12.12 -13.43 -4.40
CA ALA A 169 -13.44 -13.86 -4.82
C ALA A 169 -13.35 -14.74 -6.07
N SER A 170 -14.16 -15.80 -6.17
CA SER A 170 -14.17 -16.71 -7.32
C SER A 170 -14.98 -16.18 -8.50
N SER A 171 -15.75 -15.10 -8.35
CA SER A 171 -16.36 -14.38 -9.46
C SER A 171 -16.74 -12.94 -9.08
N VAL A 172 -17.06 -12.10 -10.08
CA VAL A 172 -17.56 -10.74 -9.86
C VAL A 172 -18.91 -10.74 -9.11
N ALA A 173 -19.71 -11.80 -9.22
CA ALA A 173 -20.96 -11.95 -8.47
C ALA A 173 -20.73 -12.18 -6.97
N GLU A 174 -19.55 -12.67 -6.57
CA GLU A 174 -19.15 -12.85 -5.16
C GLU A 174 -18.62 -11.55 -4.51
N THR A 175 -18.79 -10.39 -5.16
CA THR A 175 -18.46 -9.08 -4.58
C THR A 175 -19.60 -8.48 -3.75
N ASP A 176 -20.71 -9.21 -3.58
CA ASP A 176 -21.77 -8.85 -2.64
C ASP A 176 -21.27 -8.79 -1.18
N PRO A 177 -21.53 -7.71 -0.42
CA PRO A 177 -21.01 -7.55 0.94
C PRO A 177 -21.39 -8.67 1.93
N GLU A 178 -22.58 -9.28 1.82
CA GLU A 178 -22.97 -10.37 2.72
C GLU A 178 -22.21 -11.66 2.38
N GLN A 179 -22.00 -11.93 1.09
CA GLN A 179 -21.16 -13.04 0.65
C GLN A 179 -19.70 -12.87 1.08
N LEU A 180 -19.13 -11.66 0.92
CA LEU A 180 -17.77 -11.36 1.39
C LEU A 180 -17.63 -11.58 2.90
N LYS A 181 -18.60 -11.12 3.70
CA LYS A 181 -18.61 -11.39 5.16
C LYS A 181 -18.65 -12.87 5.47
N ASN A 182 -19.47 -13.64 4.75
CA ASN A 182 -19.56 -15.08 4.95
C ASN A 182 -18.27 -15.80 4.55
N ASP A 183 -17.63 -15.37 3.46
CA ASP A 183 -16.36 -15.92 3.01
C ASP A 183 -15.23 -15.68 4.00
N MET A 184 -15.11 -14.47 4.55
CA MET A 184 -14.12 -14.20 5.61
C MET A 184 -14.32 -15.06 6.86
N ARG A 185 -15.54 -15.54 7.11
CA ARG A 185 -15.86 -16.41 8.24
C ARG A 185 -15.61 -17.89 7.94
N THR A 186 -15.86 -18.32 6.71
CA THR A 186 -15.90 -19.75 6.34
C THR A 186 -14.72 -20.20 5.50
N ARG A 187 -13.99 -19.25 4.90
CA ARG A 187 -12.85 -19.42 4.00
C ARG A 187 -11.74 -18.40 4.35
N PRO A 188 -11.23 -18.39 5.59
CA PRO A 188 -10.26 -17.39 6.05
C PRO A 188 -8.98 -17.35 5.19
N GLU A 189 -8.59 -18.48 4.57
CA GLU A 189 -7.43 -18.60 3.68
C GLU A 189 -7.51 -17.73 2.41
N ARG A 190 -8.69 -17.17 2.11
CA ARG A 190 -8.93 -16.28 0.98
C ARG A 190 -8.80 -14.81 1.33
N SER A 191 -8.56 -14.50 2.60
CA SER A 191 -8.49 -13.13 3.09
C SER A 191 -7.21 -12.90 3.85
N PHE A 192 -6.66 -11.71 3.70
CA PHE A 192 -5.52 -11.25 4.49
C PHE A 192 -5.61 -9.74 4.63
N SER A 193 -4.75 -9.17 5.47
CA SER A 193 -4.54 -7.72 5.54
C SER A 193 -3.13 -7.36 5.16
N ARG A 194 -2.91 -6.10 4.77
CA ARG A 194 -1.60 -5.59 4.37
C ARG A 194 -1.35 -4.23 4.98
N LEU A 195 -0.13 -4.00 5.45
CA LEU A 195 0.43 -2.67 5.66
C LEU A 195 1.40 -2.36 4.52
N LEU A 196 1.27 -1.17 3.94
CA LEU A 196 2.20 -0.62 2.95
C LEU A 196 2.98 0.52 3.57
N CYS A 197 4.24 0.70 3.16
CA CYS A 197 5.01 1.88 3.49
C CYS A 197 5.02 2.83 2.29
N ALA A 198 4.32 3.96 2.38
CA ALA A 198 4.23 4.97 1.32
C ALA A 198 5.50 5.85 1.22
N ARG A 199 6.68 5.25 1.40
CA ARG A 199 7.97 5.91 1.21
C ARG A 199 8.42 5.75 -0.23
N ILE A 200 8.83 6.85 -0.85
CA ILE A 200 9.64 6.80 -2.07
C ILE A 200 11.05 6.39 -1.67
N LEU A 201 11.51 5.23 -2.16
CA LEU A 201 12.82 4.72 -1.81
C LEU A 201 13.90 5.39 -2.67
N GLN A 202 15.09 5.53 -2.10
CA GLN A 202 16.28 6.01 -2.77
C GLN A 202 17.00 4.80 -3.38
N PRO A 203 17.55 4.91 -4.60
CA PRO A 203 18.39 3.86 -5.17
C PRO A 203 19.59 3.53 -4.29
N ASN A 204 20.12 2.31 -4.41
CA ASN A 204 21.36 1.86 -3.75
C ASN A 204 21.40 2.06 -2.22
N THR A 205 20.25 2.05 -1.55
CA THR A 205 20.11 2.46 -0.15
C THR A 205 19.72 1.27 0.72
N ASN A 206 20.38 1.14 1.88
CA ASN A 206 20.05 0.13 2.87
C ASN A 206 18.87 0.62 3.73
N TYR A 207 17.86 -0.22 3.90
CA TYR A 207 16.66 0.06 4.66
C TYR A 207 16.44 -0.92 5.81
N LEU A 208 15.74 -0.44 6.83
CA LEU A 208 15.17 -1.24 7.91
C LEU A 208 13.66 -1.02 7.89
N ALA A 209 12.91 -2.10 7.69
CA ALA A 209 11.46 -2.10 7.77
C ALA A 209 11.03 -2.53 9.17
N CYS A 210 10.12 -1.79 9.80
CA CYS A 210 9.64 -2.02 11.16
C CYS A 210 8.13 -1.90 11.23
N VAL A 211 7.47 -2.88 11.85
CA VAL A 211 6.07 -2.80 12.28
C VAL A 211 6.02 -2.17 13.66
N VAL A 212 5.34 -1.03 13.77
CA VAL A 212 5.29 -0.20 14.99
C VAL A 212 3.85 0.21 15.32
N PRO A 213 3.51 0.46 16.60
CA PRO A 213 2.21 0.99 16.97
C PRO A 213 2.03 2.44 16.51
N THR A 214 0.81 2.82 16.16
CA THR A 214 0.45 4.17 15.69
C THR A 214 -0.14 5.07 16.78
N PHE A 215 -0.54 4.51 17.92
CA PHE A 215 -1.11 5.25 19.03
C PHE A 215 -0.10 5.40 20.17
N GLU A 216 -0.07 6.57 20.81
CA GLU A 216 0.88 6.91 21.87
C GLU A 216 0.83 5.93 23.04
N LEU A 217 -0.37 5.53 23.47
CA LEU A 217 -0.50 4.55 24.56
C LEU A 217 -0.03 3.15 24.14
N GLY A 218 -0.13 2.79 22.86
CA GLY A 218 0.49 1.57 22.34
C GLY A 218 2.01 1.65 22.27
N ARG A 219 2.55 2.82 21.89
CA ARG A 219 4.00 3.10 21.94
C ARG A 219 4.53 2.94 23.36
N ARG A 220 3.86 3.52 24.35
CA ARG A 220 4.23 3.43 25.77
C ARG A 220 4.15 2.00 26.30
N ALA A 221 3.09 1.26 25.97
CA ALA A 221 2.93 -0.14 26.37
C ALA A 221 4.09 -1.00 25.85
N GLY A 222 4.43 -0.89 24.55
CA GLY A 222 5.55 -1.64 23.98
C GLY A 222 6.93 -1.21 24.49
N LEU A 223 7.07 0.00 25.04
CA LEU A 223 8.29 0.46 25.72
C LEU A 223 8.35 0.06 27.20
N GLY A 224 7.33 -0.61 27.73
CA GLY A 224 7.25 -1.01 29.14
C GLY A 224 6.98 0.15 30.09
N GLU A 225 6.44 1.26 29.61
CA GLU A 225 6.07 2.41 30.44
C GLU A 225 4.74 2.14 31.17
N GLU A 226 4.62 2.56 32.43
CA GLU A 226 3.38 2.44 33.20
C GLU A 226 2.25 3.25 32.53
N ILE A 227 1.07 2.66 32.38
CA ILE A 227 -0.14 3.32 31.87
C ILE A 227 -1.26 3.16 32.89
N ARG A 228 -1.77 4.29 33.40
CA ARG A 228 -2.85 4.30 34.38
C ARG A 228 -4.21 4.33 33.72
N ASP A 229 -5.22 3.76 34.39
CA ASP A 229 -6.60 3.71 33.87
C ASP A 229 -7.18 5.10 33.54
N ALA A 230 -6.87 6.10 34.37
CA ALA A 230 -7.29 7.48 34.13
C ALA A 230 -6.81 8.01 32.77
N GLU A 231 -5.61 7.61 32.32
CA GLU A 231 -5.06 7.99 31.02
C GLU A 231 -5.80 7.32 29.86
N LEU A 232 -6.18 6.05 30.02
CA LEU A 232 -6.96 5.30 29.01
C LEU A 232 -8.35 5.91 28.80
N THR A 233 -8.98 6.36 29.89
CA THR A 233 -10.34 6.92 29.88
C THR A 233 -10.40 8.42 29.59
N ALA A 234 -9.27 9.12 29.51
CA ALA A 234 -9.23 10.54 29.19
C ALA A 234 -9.80 10.80 27.79
N THR A 235 -10.49 11.93 27.61
CA THR A 235 -11.10 12.31 26.34
C THR A 235 -10.09 12.74 25.28
N ASN A 236 -8.80 12.81 25.61
CA ASN A 236 -7.69 13.14 24.72
C ASN A 236 -6.62 12.04 24.69
N ALA A 237 -7.01 10.79 24.97
CA ALA A 237 -6.11 9.66 25.17
C ALA A 237 -5.60 9.07 23.84
N LEU A 238 -6.38 9.12 22.77
CA LEU A 238 -6.08 8.47 21.48
C LEU A 238 -5.13 9.31 20.60
N LYS A 239 -4.01 9.77 21.19
CA LYS A 239 -2.97 10.52 20.49
C LYS A 239 -2.17 9.61 19.55
N PRO A 240 -1.67 10.13 18.42
CA PRO A 240 -0.74 9.38 17.58
C PRO A 240 0.60 9.20 18.30
N ALA A 241 1.33 8.12 17.99
CA ALA A 241 2.64 7.79 18.57
C ALA A 241 3.73 8.81 18.19
N TRP A 242 3.53 9.53 17.09
CA TRP A 242 4.29 10.72 16.72
C TRP A 242 3.39 11.67 15.89
N SER A 243 3.73 12.95 15.85
CA SER A 243 3.01 13.97 15.08
C SER A 243 3.99 15.00 14.55
N PHE A 244 3.78 15.50 13.33
CA PHE A 244 4.58 16.59 12.76
C PHE A 244 3.96 17.97 13.00
N THR A 245 2.75 18.00 13.56
CA THR A 245 2.02 19.23 13.89
C THR A 245 1.92 19.39 15.42
N PRO A 246 2.16 20.61 15.98
CA PRO A 246 2.56 21.85 15.29
C PRO A 246 4.05 21.90 14.91
N THR A 247 4.85 20.99 15.44
CA THR A 247 6.29 20.91 15.15
C THR A 247 6.72 19.45 15.23
N ALA A 248 7.53 19.00 14.27
CA ALA A 248 8.04 17.64 14.25
C ALA A 248 9.00 17.36 15.42
N PRO A 249 8.99 16.12 15.96
CA PRO A 249 9.89 15.73 17.02
C PRO A 249 11.33 15.66 16.50
N THR A 250 12.29 16.03 17.35
CA THR A 250 13.73 15.92 17.06
C THR A 250 14.28 14.52 17.34
N SER A 251 13.57 13.74 18.15
CA SER A 251 13.86 12.33 18.39
C SER A 251 12.58 11.52 18.64
N VAL A 252 12.59 10.24 18.29
CA VAL A 252 11.48 9.31 18.53
C VAL A 252 12.01 7.94 18.93
N ARG A 253 11.33 7.30 19.89
CA ARG A 253 11.56 5.90 20.31
C ARG A 253 10.30 5.08 20.06
N LEU A 254 10.40 4.07 19.21
CA LEU A 254 9.29 3.19 18.84
C LEU A 254 9.59 1.74 19.22
N PRO A 255 8.66 1.04 19.91
CA PRO A 255 8.78 -0.40 20.05
C PRO A 255 8.50 -1.06 18.70
N VAL A 256 9.27 -2.09 18.38
CA VAL A 256 9.22 -2.78 17.10
C VAL A 256 8.68 -4.18 17.30
N TYR A 257 7.48 -4.43 16.77
CA TYR A 257 6.83 -5.74 16.88
C TYR A 257 7.35 -6.75 15.88
N TYR A 258 7.84 -6.28 14.73
CA TYR A 258 8.54 -7.10 13.74
C TYR A 258 9.45 -6.21 12.89
N HIS A 259 10.58 -6.74 12.43
CA HIS A 259 11.46 -6.02 11.52
C HIS A 259 12.22 -6.94 10.56
N TRP A 260 12.61 -6.37 9.41
CA TRP A 260 13.54 -6.99 8.47
C TRP A 260 14.35 -5.92 7.76
N ARG A 261 15.39 -6.34 7.05
CA ARG A 261 16.29 -5.45 6.30
C ARG A 261 16.19 -5.77 4.82
N PHE A 262 16.46 -4.77 4.00
CA PHE A 262 16.62 -4.92 2.56
C PHE A 262 17.44 -3.75 2.02
N ARG A 263 17.82 -3.83 0.76
CA ARG A 263 18.50 -2.78 0.03
C ARG A 263 17.86 -2.61 -1.35
N THR A 264 17.83 -1.38 -1.83
CA THR A 264 17.36 -1.05 -3.18
C THR A 264 18.49 -1.10 -4.21
N GLY A 265 18.14 -1.42 -5.45
CA GLY A 265 19.06 -1.40 -6.60
C GLY A 265 19.32 0.00 -7.16
N GLU A 266 20.13 0.07 -8.22
CA GLU A 266 20.45 1.31 -8.95
C GLU A 266 19.25 1.85 -9.76
N GLY A 267 18.23 1.01 -9.99
CA GLY A 267 17.10 1.25 -10.86
C GLY A 267 16.96 0.12 -11.89
N GLY A 268 16.44 0.44 -13.07
CA GLY A 268 16.14 -0.55 -14.13
C GLY A 268 14.67 -0.98 -14.16
N ASP A 269 13.84 -0.32 -13.35
CA ASP A 269 12.40 -0.44 -13.38
C ASP A 269 11.81 0.04 -14.72
N PHE A 270 10.52 -0.25 -14.90
CA PHE A 270 9.80 0.15 -16.11
C PHE A 270 9.92 1.65 -16.39
N GLU A 271 9.87 2.51 -15.37
CA GLU A 271 10.01 3.96 -15.55
C GLU A 271 11.38 4.33 -16.13
N SER A 272 12.45 3.77 -15.57
CA SER A 272 13.82 3.94 -16.03
C SER A 272 13.96 3.51 -17.49
N LEU A 273 13.40 2.36 -17.86
CA LEU A 273 13.44 1.85 -19.24
C LEU A 273 12.62 2.71 -20.21
N VAL A 274 11.45 3.18 -19.80
CA VAL A 274 10.62 4.10 -20.61
C VAL A 274 11.33 5.44 -20.81
N ARG A 275 12.05 5.95 -19.82
CA ARG A 275 12.84 7.19 -19.94
C ARG A 275 13.99 7.08 -20.95
N LEU A 276 14.46 5.87 -21.27
CA LEU A 276 15.49 5.64 -22.29
C LEU A 276 14.92 5.61 -23.73
N LEU A 277 13.60 5.52 -23.89
CA LEU A 277 12.97 5.54 -25.20
C LEU A 277 13.16 6.91 -25.85
N HIS A 278 13.81 6.91 -27.01
CA HIS A 278 13.92 8.08 -27.87
C HIS A 278 13.18 7.80 -29.19
N ALA A 279 12.45 8.80 -29.66
CA ALA A 279 11.83 8.72 -30.97
C ALA A 279 12.92 8.64 -32.05
N VAL A 280 12.85 7.63 -32.90
CA VAL A 280 13.69 7.53 -34.09
C VAL A 280 12.92 8.15 -35.26
N PRO A 281 13.47 9.16 -35.94
CA PRO A 281 12.84 9.71 -37.14
C PRO A 281 12.56 8.60 -38.14
N ALA A 282 11.33 8.56 -38.68
CA ALA A 282 10.99 7.61 -39.71
C ALA A 282 11.88 7.84 -40.94
N PRO A 283 12.55 6.80 -41.48
CA PRO A 283 13.34 6.93 -42.70
C PRO A 283 12.50 7.51 -43.85
N ASP A 284 13.09 8.30 -44.74
CA ASP A 284 12.36 8.95 -45.85
C ASP A 284 11.59 7.97 -46.77
N ARG A 285 12.11 6.74 -46.85
CA ARG A 285 11.58 5.62 -47.63
C ARG A 285 10.61 4.73 -46.84
N LEU A 286 10.36 5.00 -45.56
CA LEU A 286 9.40 4.24 -44.78
C LEU A 286 8.04 4.31 -45.46
N GLY A 287 7.47 3.14 -45.76
CA GLY A 287 6.20 3.05 -46.48
C GLY A 287 6.26 3.36 -47.97
N LYS A 288 7.46 3.50 -48.58
CA LYS A 288 7.61 3.72 -50.02
C LYS A 288 8.42 2.62 -50.67
N ARG A 289 7.93 2.13 -51.82
CA ARG A 289 8.66 1.20 -52.68
C ARG A 289 8.70 1.73 -54.11
N PRO A 290 9.86 1.81 -54.77
CA PRO A 290 9.91 2.17 -56.18
C PRO A 290 9.22 1.08 -57.01
N MET A 291 8.26 1.49 -57.84
CA MET A 291 7.55 0.66 -58.79
C MET A 291 7.91 1.13 -60.21
N LYS A 292 8.38 0.22 -61.04
CA LYS A 292 8.61 0.51 -62.47
C LYS A 292 7.26 0.59 -63.18
N ILE A 293 7.04 1.67 -63.92
CA ILE A 293 5.80 1.95 -64.65
C ILE A 293 6.01 2.11 -66.15
N GLY A 294 7.24 1.99 -66.66
CA GLY A 294 7.57 2.14 -68.09
C GLY A 294 7.00 1.06 -69.02
N ALA A 295 6.44 -0.03 -68.48
CA ALA A 295 5.83 -1.11 -69.28
C ALA A 295 4.52 -1.60 -68.62
N PRO A 296 3.44 -0.81 -68.63
CA PRO A 296 2.24 -1.11 -67.85
C PRO A 296 1.27 -2.08 -68.56
N GLY A 297 1.64 -2.59 -69.75
CA GLY A 297 0.85 -3.56 -70.52
C GLY A 297 -0.22 -2.95 -71.43
N PHE A 298 -0.29 -1.62 -71.53
CA PHE A 298 -1.12 -0.87 -72.48
C PHE A 298 -0.26 0.16 -73.24
N ALA A 299 -0.79 0.70 -74.34
CA ALA A 299 -0.06 1.65 -75.19
C ALA A 299 0.21 2.96 -74.44
N LEU A 300 1.48 3.35 -74.36
CA LEU A 300 1.95 4.65 -73.86
C LEU A 300 2.45 5.52 -75.02
N PRO A 301 2.47 6.86 -74.88
CA PRO A 301 3.11 7.74 -75.85
C PRO A 301 4.58 7.35 -76.10
N GLU A 302 5.06 7.47 -77.33
CA GLU A 302 6.47 7.16 -77.67
C GLU A 302 7.49 8.01 -76.89
N THR A 303 7.05 9.15 -76.35
CA THR A 303 7.85 10.06 -75.52
C THR A 303 7.94 9.63 -74.05
N PHE A 304 7.24 8.58 -73.62
CA PHE A 304 7.20 8.16 -72.22
C PHE A 304 8.48 7.39 -71.81
N PRO A 305 9.15 7.73 -70.69
CA PRO A 305 10.42 7.09 -70.32
C PRO A 305 10.26 5.59 -69.97
N GLY A 306 11.07 4.73 -70.59
CA GLY A 306 11.04 3.28 -70.37
C GLY A 306 11.56 2.84 -68.99
N ASP A 307 12.35 3.67 -68.33
CA ASP A 307 12.85 3.46 -66.97
C ASP A 307 12.02 4.19 -65.90
N ALA A 308 10.86 4.75 -66.28
CA ALA A 308 10.00 5.50 -65.38
C ALA A 308 9.66 4.68 -64.11
N GLN A 309 9.83 5.33 -62.96
CA GLN A 309 9.50 4.79 -61.65
C GLN A 309 8.55 5.73 -60.91
N LEU A 310 7.62 5.14 -60.17
CA LEU A 310 6.75 5.82 -59.22
C LEU A 310 7.02 5.28 -57.82
N ALA A 311 6.99 6.14 -56.81
CA ALA A 311 6.98 5.68 -55.43
C ALA A 311 5.58 5.14 -55.07
N LEU A 312 5.44 3.82 -54.98
CA LEU A 312 4.22 3.20 -54.43
C LEU A 312 4.22 3.40 -52.91
N GLU A 313 3.19 4.05 -52.40
CA GLU A 313 2.99 4.27 -50.97
C GLU A 313 2.18 3.12 -50.34
N GLY A 314 2.63 2.62 -49.19
CA GLY A 314 1.97 1.57 -48.40
C GLY A 314 1.11 2.12 -47.26
N ALA A 315 0.56 1.23 -46.43
CA ALA A 315 -0.35 1.60 -45.34
C ALA A 315 0.31 2.38 -44.18
N LEU A 316 1.64 2.27 -44.03
CA LEU A 316 2.41 3.00 -43.02
C LEU A 316 3.06 4.24 -43.66
N ARG A 317 2.98 5.38 -42.99
CA ARG A 317 3.64 6.63 -43.42
C ARG A 317 4.27 7.36 -42.23
N PRO A 318 5.35 8.15 -42.45
CA PRO A 318 5.84 9.07 -41.44
C PRO A 318 4.72 10.02 -40.97
N LEU A 319 4.60 10.23 -39.66
CA LEU A 319 3.54 11.05 -39.05
C LEU A 319 3.55 12.50 -39.57
N GLU A 320 4.73 13.03 -39.86
CA GLU A 320 4.94 14.41 -40.32
C GLU A 320 4.63 14.60 -41.82
N ARG A 321 4.51 13.52 -42.60
CA ARG A 321 4.23 13.61 -44.03
C ARG A 321 2.72 13.63 -44.29
N ARG A 322 2.20 14.80 -44.65
CA ARG A 322 0.77 15.02 -44.93
C ARG A 322 0.37 14.88 -46.39
N GLU A 323 1.33 14.91 -47.31
CA GLU A 323 1.09 14.87 -48.76
C GLU A 323 1.55 13.54 -49.38
N PHE A 324 0.74 13.02 -50.32
CA PHE A 324 1.09 11.87 -51.15
C PHE A 324 2.14 12.28 -52.20
N ALA A 325 2.99 11.34 -52.62
CA ALA A 325 3.85 11.53 -53.77
C ALA A 325 3.01 11.95 -54.99
N ARG A 326 3.36 13.09 -55.60
CA ARG A 326 2.72 13.55 -56.82
C ARG A 326 3.02 12.56 -57.95
N TRP A 327 2.00 12.29 -58.75
CA TRP A 327 2.21 11.59 -60.01
C TRP A 327 3.10 12.44 -60.93
N PRO A 328 3.96 11.83 -61.76
CA PRO A 328 4.69 12.54 -62.79
C PRO A 328 3.71 13.33 -63.67
N ASP A 329 4.08 14.56 -64.01
CA ASP A 329 3.37 15.31 -65.05
C ASP A 329 3.51 14.53 -66.37
N GLY A 330 2.38 14.31 -67.03
CA GLY A 330 2.28 13.52 -68.26
C GLY A 330 2.77 14.24 -69.50
#